data_AF-A0A812S0F9-F1
#
_entry.id   AF-A0A812S0F9-F1
#
_cell.length_a   1.000
_cell.length_b   1.000
_cell.length_c   1.000
_cell.angle_alpha   90.00
_cell.angle_beta   90.00
_cell.angle_gamma   90.00
#
_symmetry.space_group_name_H-M   'P 1'
#
loop_
_entity.id
_entity.type
_entity.pdbx_description
1 polymer ?
#
loop_
_entity_poly.entity_id
_entity_poly.type
_entity_poly.pdbx_seq_one_letter_code
_entity_poly.pdbx_strand_id
1 'polypeptide(L)'
;MSAGKTVATYKILLQNYSIVDIQDVSPGSGALGSAALALGIPITSFVFDDTHLVWLQNVADLQCARLICDKNQNLYQQTLAEALQNWFGDDLALDRPVKKKGEEEGEENK
;
A
#
# COMPACT_ATOMS: atom_id res chain seq x y z
N MET A 1 15.01 12.76 12.27
CA MET A 1 14.58 11.47 11.67
C MET A 1 15.00 11.50 10.21
N SER A 2 15.83 10.57 9.73
CA SER A 2 16.22 10.52 8.32
C SER A 2 14.97 10.30 7.45
N ALA A 3 14.84 11.01 6.34
CA ALA A 3 13.76 10.76 5.38
C ALA A 3 13.73 9.26 5.02
N GLY A 4 12.63 8.58 5.38
CA GLY A 4 12.46 7.17 5.09
C GLY A 4 12.56 6.92 3.58
N LYS A 5 13.04 5.74 3.17
CA LYS A 5 13.11 5.37 1.76
C LYS A 5 11.68 5.28 1.21
N THR A 6 11.39 6.09 0.19
CA THR A 6 10.03 6.18 -0.37
C THR A 6 9.77 5.08 -1.39
N VAL A 7 8.50 4.80 -1.67
CA VAL A 7 8.08 3.91 -2.75
C VAL A 7 8.66 4.35 -4.10
N ALA A 8 8.68 5.66 -4.36
CA ALA A 8 9.24 6.22 -5.60
C ALA A 8 10.75 5.93 -5.73
N THR A 9 11.51 6.06 -4.64
CA THR A 9 12.94 5.72 -4.61
C THR A 9 13.17 4.26 -4.97
N TYR A 10 12.39 3.34 -4.41
CA TYR A 10 12.53 1.92 -4.72
C TYR A 10 12.10 1.58 -6.15
N LYS A 11 11.04 2.20 -6.68
CA LYS A 11 10.64 2.00 -8.08
C LYS A 11 11.79 2.30 -9.05
N ILE A 12 12.45 3.44 -8.87
CA ILE A 12 13.60 3.85 -9.70
C ILE A 12 14.73 2.83 -9.59
N LEU A 13 15.04 2.38 -8.37
CA LEU A 13 16.09 1.40 -8.14
C LEU A 13 15.77 0.06 -8.84
N LEU A 14 14.58 -0.49 -8.63
CA LEU A 14 14.18 -1.78 -9.18
C LEU A 14 14.19 -1.78 -10.73
N GLN A 15 13.73 -0.69 -11.33
CA GLN A 15 13.75 -0.52 -12.79
C GLN A 15 15.17 -0.39 -13.35
N ASN A 16 16.04 0.39 -12.70
CA ASN A 16 17.40 0.62 -13.18
C ASN A 16 18.27 -0.64 -13.17
N TYR A 17 18.04 -1.55 -12.23
CA TYR A 17 18.82 -2.78 -12.11
C TYR A 17 18.12 -4.02 -12.69
N SER A 18 16.96 -3.85 -13.35
CA SER A 18 16.19 -4.96 -13.94
C SER A 18 15.96 -6.12 -12.96
N ILE A 19 15.60 -5.78 -11.71
CA ILE A 19 15.39 -6.76 -10.64
C ILE A 19 14.16 -7.62 -10.97
N VAL A 20 14.29 -8.94 -10.82
CA VAL A 20 13.22 -9.92 -11.13
C VAL A 20 12.69 -10.67 -9.91
N ASP A 21 13.39 -10.61 -8.77
CA ASP A 21 12.98 -11.21 -7.50
C ASP A 21 13.59 -10.40 -6.34
N ILE A 22 12.87 -10.31 -5.22
CA ILE A 22 13.30 -9.55 -4.04
C ILE A 22 13.18 -10.41 -2.79
N GLN A 23 14.28 -10.48 -2.03
CA GLN A 23 14.34 -11.04 -0.68
C GLN A 23 14.52 -9.90 0.31
N ASP A 24 13.46 -9.52 1.01
CA ASP A 24 13.44 -8.39 1.93
C ASP A 24 13.52 -8.85 3.38
N VAL A 25 14.73 -8.86 3.93
CA VAL A 25 15.01 -9.31 5.29
C VAL A 25 14.69 -8.28 6.37
N SER A 26 14.28 -7.07 5.98
CA SER A 26 13.99 -5.97 6.90
C SER A 26 12.94 -5.03 6.28
N PRO A 27 11.69 -5.48 6.13
CA PRO A 27 10.69 -4.79 5.30
C PRO A 27 10.27 -3.42 5.82
N GLY A 28 10.59 -3.09 7.07
CA GLY A 28 10.39 -1.76 7.65
C GLY A 28 8.95 -1.27 7.43
N SER A 29 8.80 -0.18 6.67
CA SER A 29 7.50 0.42 6.37
C SER A 29 6.75 -0.23 5.19
N GLY A 30 7.24 -1.32 4.62
CA GLY A 30 6.65 -1.98 3.45
C GLY A 30 6.84 -1.23 2.13
N ALA A 31 7.58 -0.11 2.11
CA ALA A 31 7.74 0.72 0.92
C ALA A 31 8.39 -0.01 -0.27
N LEU A 32 9.32 -0.93 0.00
CA LEU A 32 9.92 -1.80 -1.03
C LEU A 32 8.88 -2.78 -1.59
N GLY A 33 8.09 -3.44 -0.73
CA GLY A 33 7.00 -4.30 -1.14
C GLY A 33 5.93 -3.58 -1.97
N SER A 34 5.53 -2.38 -1.56
CA SER A 34 4.59 -1.57 -2.35
C SER A 34 5.14 -1.18 -3.73
N ALA A 35 6.45 -0.89 -3.83
CA ALA A 35 7.11 -0.63 -5.10
C ALA A 35 7.16 -1.89 -5.98
N ALA A 36 7.51 -3.04 -5.39
CA ALA A 36 7.57 -4.33 -6.06
C ALA A 36 6.19 -4.74 -6.62
N LEU A 37 5.13 -4.64 -5.82
CA LEU A 37 3.75 -4.92 -6.23
C LEU A 37 3.33 -4.05 -7.42
N ALA A 38 3.63 -2.74 -7.37
CA ALA A 38 3.30 -1.83 -8.46
C ALA A 38 4.12 -2.07 -9.75
N LEU A 39 5.25 -2.77 -9.65
CA LEU A 39 6.06 -3.18 -10.80
C LEU A 39 5.82 -4.64 -11.23
N GLY A 40 4.97 -5.38 -10.50
CA GLY A 40 4.75 -6.80 -10.74
C GLY A 40 5.97 -7.69 -10.43
N ILE A 41 6.86 -7.24 -9.53
CA ILE A 41 8.05 -7.99 -9.15
C ILE A 41 7.72 -8.87 -7.93
N PRO A 42 7.98 -10.18 -7.98
CA PRO A 42 7.87 -11.07 -6.83
C PRO A 42 8.72 -10.59 -5.64
N ILE A 43 8.16 -10.66 -4.44
CA ILE A 43 8.86 -10.29 -3.20
C ILE A 43 8.52 -11.27 -2.09
N THR A 44 9.56 -11.70 -1.35
CA THR A 44 9.44 -12.41 -0.09
C THR A 44 9.99 -11.52 1.02
N SER A 45 9.17 -11.19 2.02
CA SER A 45 9.57 -10.39 3.18
C SER A 45 9.65 -11.23 4.44
N PHE A 46 10.70 -11.03 5.22
CA PHE A 46 10.91 -11.70 6.50
C PHE A 46 10.62 -10.71 7.64
N VAL A 47 9.79 -11.14 8.59
CA VAL A 47 9.42 -10.36 9.77
C VAL A 47 9.69 -11.17 11.04
N PHE A 48 9.92 -10.45 12.15
CA PHE A 48 10.26 -11.07 13.42
C PHE A 48 9.04 -11.50 14.24
N ASP A 49 7.91 -10.81 14.08
CA ASP A 49 6.71 -11.03 14.87
C ASP A 49 5.43 -10.88 14.07
N ASP A 50 4.35 -11.47 14.60
CA ASP A 50 3.03 -11.50 13.98
C ASP A 50 2.39 -10.10 13.89
N THR A 51 2.77 -9.17 14.77
CA THR A 51 2.21 -7.82 14.75
C THR A 51 2.70 -7.08 13.51
N HIS A 52 3.99 -7.18 13.20
CA HIS A 52 4.55 -6.59 11.98
C HIS A 52 4.08 -7.31 10.73
N LEU A 53 3.89 -8.63 10.80
CA LEU A 53 3.29 -9.42 9.70
C LEU A 53 1.91 -8.87 9.31
N VAL A 54 0.99 -8.80 10.28
CA VAL A 54 -0.38 -8.31 10.05
C VAL A 54 -0.36 -6.86 9.56
N TRP A 55 0.54 -6.03 10.11
CA TRP A 55 0.69 -4.66 9.64
C TRP A 55 1.13 -4.58 8.17
N LEU A 56 2.13 -5.36 7.76
CA LEU A 56 2.59 -5.41 6.37
C LEU A 56 1.55 -6.00 5.42
N GLN A 57 0.79 -7.01 5.87
CA GLN A 57 -0.31 -7.57 5.10
C GLN A 57 -1.35 -6.49 4.79
N ASN A 58 -1.75 -5.70 5.79
CA ASN A 58 -2.68 -4.59 5.56
C ASN A 58 -2.13 -3.53 4.59
N VAL A 59 -0.82 -3.23 4.65
CA VAL A 59 -0.16 -2.33 3.69
C VAL A 59 -0.18 -2.92 2.28
N ALA A 60 0.12 -4.21 2.13
CA ALA A 60 0.10 -4.90 0.85
C ALA A 60 -1.32 -5.00 0.28
N ASP A 61 -2.32 -5.35 1.09
CA ASP A 61 -3.72 -5.46 0.70
C ASP A 61 -4.28 -4.13 0.22
N LEU A 62 -4.02 -3.04 0.96
CA LEU A 62 -4.41 -1.70 0.54
C LEU A 62 -3.75 -1.32 -0.79
N GLN A 63 -2.47 -1.63 -0.96
CA GLN A 63 -1.77 -1.35 -2.21
C GLN A 63 -2.33 -2.18 -3.37
N CYS A 64 -2.60 -3.47 -3.16
CA CYS A 64 -3.27 -4.33 -4.15
C CYS A 64 -4.64 -3.77 -4.52
N ALA A 65 -5.45 -3.37 -3.55
CA ALA A 65 -6.77 -2.77 -3.80
C ALA A 65 -6.66 -1.49 -4.64
N ARG A 66 -5.66 -0.63 -4.39
CA ARG A 66 -5.36 0.55 -5.22
C ARG A 66 -4.96 0.16 -6.65
N LEU A 67 -4.10 -0.84 -6.81
CA LEU A 67 -3.65 -1.31 -8.12
C LEU A 67 -4.79 -1.99 -8.91
N ILE A 68 -5.69 -2.72 -8.24
CA ILE A 68 -6.90 -3.30 -8.85
C ILE A 68 -7.82 -2.21 -9.40
N CYS A 69 -7.85 -1.03 -8.77
CA CYS A 69 -8.67 0.10 -9.18
C CYS A 69 -8.04 0.97 -10.29
N ASP A 70 -6.74 0.87 -10.55
CA ASP A 70 -6.03 1.68 -11.55
C ASP A 70 -5.98 0.95 -12.91
N LYS A 71 -6.67 1.49 -13.90
CA LYS A 71 -6.79 0.95 -15.27
C LYS A 71 -5.45 0.77 -15.99
N ASN A 72 -4.39 1.43 -15.52
CA ASN A 72 -3.06 1.33 -16.12
C ASN A 72 -2.19 0.23 -15.47
N GLN A 73 -2.70 -0.46 -14.46
CA GLN A 73 -1.96 -1.51 -13.75
C GLN A 73 -2.34 -2.90 -14.23
N ASN A 74 -1.38 -3.82 -14.13
CA ASN A 74 -1.59 -5.22 -14.49
C ASN A 74 -2.63 -5.92 -13.60
N LEU A 75 -2.86 -5.42 -12.38
CA LEU A 75 -3.85 -5.96 -11.44
C LEU A 75 -5.27 -5.45 -11.71
N TYR A 76 -5.48 -4.56 -12.67
CA TYR A 76 -6.79 -3.97 -12.93
C TYR A 76 -7.86 -5.04 -13.18
N GLN A 77 -8.96 -4.97 -12.43
CA GLN A 77 -10.08 -5.90 -12.55
C GLN A 77 -11.37 -5.11 -12.43
N GLN A 78 -12.09 -4.91 -13.54
CA GLN A 78 -13.18 -3.94 -13.63
C GLN A 78 -14.25 -4.14 -12.55
N THR A 79 -14.78 -5.35 -12.42
CA THR A 79 -15.89 -5.63 -11.49
C THR A 79 -15.47 -5.48 -10.03
N LEU A 80 -14.27 -5.92 -9.70
CA LEU A 80 -13.72 -5.79 -8.35
C LEU A 80 -13.34 -4.34 -8.04
N ALA A 81 -12.84 -3.59 -9.02
CA ALA A 81 -12.58 -2.16 -8.89
C ALA A 81 -13.87 -1.39 -8.57
N GLU A 82 -14.96 -1.67 -9.28
CA GLU A 82 -16.28 -1.09 -9.02
C GLU A 82 -16.76 -1.41 -7.59
N ALA A 83 -16.63 -2.67 -7.16
CA ALA A 83 -16.98 -3.06 -5.80
C ALA A 83 -16.10 -2.36 -4.74
N LEU A 84 -14.78 -2.35 -4.93
CA LEU A 84 -13.84 -1.73 -4.00
C LEU A 84 -14.08 -0.22 -3.86
N GLN A 85 -14.34 0.48 -4.96
CA GLN A 85 -14.65 1.92 -4.90
C GLN A 85 -15.97 2.21 -4.18
N ASN A 86 -16.98 1.35 -4.34
CA ASN A 86 -18.28 1.53 -3.66
C ASN A 86 -18.18 1.39 -2.13
N TRP A 87 -17.33 0.49 -1.63
CA TRP A 87 -17.21 0.21 -0.20
C TRP A 87 -16.04 0.94 0.48
N PHE A 88 -14.95 1.20 -0.23
CA PHE A 88 -13.67 1.66 0.33
C PHE A 88 -13.10 2.88 -0.39
N GLY A 89 -13.92 3.66 -1.11
CA GLY A 89 -13.46 4.82 -1.89
C GLY A 89 -12.56 5.77 -1.08
N ASP A 90 -12.89 6.01 0.18
CA ASP A 90 -12.12 6.88 1.09
C ASP A 90 -10.76 6.30 1.50
N ASP A 91 -10.60 4.97 1.57
CA ASP A 91 -9.32 4.29 1.86
C ASP A 91 -8.41 4.26 0.62
N LEU A 92 -9.03 4.14 -0.55
CA LEU A 92 -8.33 4.06 -1.82
C LEU A 92 -7.78 5.41 -2.29
N ALA A 93 -8.35 6.52 -1.81
CA ALA A 93 -7.83 7.86 -2.07
C ALA A 93 -6.37 8.00 -1.57
N LEU A 94 -5.47 8.42 -2.46
CA LEU A 94 -4.03 8.58 -2.15
C LEU A 94 -3.77 9.69 -1.13
N ASP A 95 -4.65 10.70 -1.10
CA ASP A 95 -4.52 11.90 -0.27
C ASP A 95 -5.56 11.92 0.86
N ARG A 96 -5.80 10.79 1.52
CA ARG A 96 -6.67 10.78 2.71
C ARG A 96 -6.15 11.82 3.71
N PRO A 97 -6.93 12.86 4.06
CA PRO A 97 -6.56 13.73 5.16
C PRO A 97 -6.55 12.89 6.43
N VAL A 98 -5.43 12.91 7.16
CA VAL A 98 -5.35 12.27 8.47
C VAL A 98 -6.34 12.99 9.39
N LYS A 99 -7.51 12.38 9.65
CA LYS A 99 -8.43 12.88 10.67
C LYS A 99 -7.66 12.93 12.00
N LYS A 100 -7.50 14.13 12.56
CA LYS A 100 -6.90 14.28 13.89
C LYS A 100 -7.84 13.64 14.90
N LYS A 101 -7.29 12.82 15.81
CA LYS A 101 -8.05 12.23 16.92
C LYS A 101 -8.67 13.37 17.74
N GLY A 102 -9.99 13.55 17.67
CA GLY A 102 -10.73 14.56 18.45
C GLY A 102 -11.96 15.21 17.79
N GLU A 103 -12.31 14.90 16.55
CA GLU A 103 -13.45 15.55 15.84
C GLU A 103 -14.73 14.71 15.79
N GLU A 104 -14.94 13.81 16.77
CA GLU A 104 -16.22 13.11 16.94
C GLU A 104 -16.69 13.28 18.38
N GLU A 105 -17.26 14.45 18.69
CA GLU A 105 -18.25 14.62 19.76
C GLU A 105 -18.89 16.01 19.61
N GLY A 106 -20.08 16.06 18.99
CA GLY A 106 -20.89 17.26 18.97
C GLY A 106 -21.86 17.34 17.79
N GLU A 107 -22.96 16.59 17.86
CA GLU A 107 -24.32 17.09 17.56
C GLU A 107 -25.33 15.95 17.69
N GLU A 108 -25.75 15.69 18.93
CA GLU A 108 -27.07 15.12 19.17
C GLU A 108 -27.71 16.00 20.25
N ASN A 109 -28.68 16.83 19.83
CA ASN A 109 -29.84 17.26 20.62
C ASN A 109 -30.71 18.19 19.76
N LYS A 110 -31.79 17.61 19.20
CA LYS A 110 -33.04 18.32 18.93
C LYS A 110 -34.11 17.73 19.83
#